data_AF-A0A1G5E6A2-F1
#
_entry.id   AF-A0A1G5E6A2-F1
#
_cell.length_a   1.000
_cell.length_b   1.000
_cell.length_c   1.000
_cell.angle_alpha   90.00
_cell.angle_beta   90.00
_cell.angle_gamma   90.00
#
_symmetry.space_group_name_H-M   'P 1'
#
loop_
_entity.id
_entity.type
_entity.pdbx_description
1 polymer ?
#
loop_
_entity_poly.entity_id
_entity_poly.type
_entity_poly.pdbx_seq_one_letter_code
_entity_poly.pdbx_strand_id
1 'polypeptide(L)'
;MAYEDPQIVQEWLDALIELDVKVKKMFGCYCLYCDNQAVGWIYDSVMSLREVGLDYLPDDIKRPGKDDKIQELVIPLDYVKADWLPKAVQDTADIRKAQA
;
A
#
# COMPACT_ATOMS: atom_id res chain seq x y z
N MET A 1 -5.49 -19.38 -6.22
CA MET A 1 -4.79 -18.30 -5.48
C MET A 1 -5.15 -18.47 -4.03
N ALA A 2 -4.15 -18.74 -3.19
CA ALA A 2 -4.33 -18.71 -1.74
C ALA A 2 -4.29 -17.24 -1.29
N TYR A 3 -5.08 -16.89 -0.29
CA TYR A 3 -4.99 -15.59 0.35
C TYR A 3 -3.66 -15.48 1.09
N GLU A 4 -3.18 -14.25 1.27
CA GLU A 4 -2.01 -13.96 2.11
C GLU A 4 -2.17 -14.54 3.52
N ASP A 5 -1.04 -14.91 4.13
CA ASP A 5 -1.00 -15.29 5.54
C ASP A 5 -1.61 -14.16 6.40
N PRO A 6 -2.66 -14.42 7.19
CA PRO A 6 -3.23 -13.43 8.08
C PRO A 6 -2.21 -12.76 9.01
N GLN A 7 -1.11 -13.44 9.37
CA GLN A 7 -0.03 -12.87 10.17
C GLN A 7 0.69 -11.75 9.44
N ILE A 8 0.97 -11.91 8.14
CA ILE A 8 1.63 -10.87 7.32
C ILE A 8 0.68 -9.67 7.15
N VAL A 9 -0.60 -9.94 6.90
CA VAL A 9 -1.61 -8.86 6.83
C VAL A 9 -1.67 -8.09 8.15
N GLN A 10 -1.64 -8.80 9.29
CA GLN A 10 -1.63 -8.16 10.60
C GLN A 10 -0.36 -7.34 10.81
N GLU A 11 0.82 -7.82 10.39
CA GLU A 11 2.08 -7.08 10.51
C GLU A 11 2.04 -5.75 9.75
N TRP A 12 1.47 -5.74 8.54
CA TRP A 12 1.22 -4.49 7.80
C TRP A 12 0.24 -3.56 8.51
N LEU A 13 -0.82 -4.10 9.13
CA LEU A 13 -1.81 -3.30 9.86
C LEU A 13 -1.23 -2.71 11.16
N ASP A 14 -0.40 -3.47 11.86
CA ASP A 14 0.26 -3.04 13.09
C ASP A 14 1.21 -1.86 12.82
N ALA A 15 1.90 -1.87 11.67
CA ALA A 15 2.72 -0.74 11.23
C ALA A 15 1.90 0.53 10.90
N LEU A 16 0.62 0.36 10.56
CA LEU A 16 -0.28 1.45 10.16
C LEU A 16 -1.32 1.77 11.25
N ILE A 17 -1.10 1.31 12.48
CA ILE A 17 -2.09 1.37 13.57
C ILE A 17 -2.54 2.80 13.92
N GLU A 18 -1.72 3.81 13.63
CA GLU A 18 -2.03 5.21 13.88
C GLU A 18 -2.95 5.84 12.82
N LEU A 19 -3.23 5.14 11.72
CA LEU A 19 -4.06 5.60 10.60
C LEU A 19 -5.45 4.93 10.61
N ASP A 20 -6.46 5.55 9.98
CA ASP A 20 -7.78 4.90 9.74
C ASP A 20 -7.69 3.92 8.57
N VAL A 21 -6.99 2.81 8.80
CA VAL A 21 -6.75 1.78 7.80
C VAL A 21 -7.74 0.63 7.94
N LYS A 22 -8.27 0.19 6.79
CA LYS A 22 -9.19 -0.95 6.69
C LYS A 22 -8.74 -1.87 5.57
N VAL A 23 -8.79 -3.18 5.81
CA VAL A 23 -8.56 -4.19 4.77
C VAL A 23 -9.84 -4.91 4.40
N LYS A 24 -10.01 -5.18 3.11
CA LYS A 24 -11.14 -5.97 2.60
C LYS A 24 -10.62 -7.08 1.70
N LYS A 25 -11.00 -8.32 1.99
CA LYS A 25 -10.71 -9.48 1.13
C LYS A 25 -11.46 -9.35 -0.19
N MET A 26 -10.75 -9.30 -1.30
CA MET A 26 -11.34 -9.26 -2.64
C MET A 26 -10.42 -9.99 -3.63
N PHE A 27 -11.01 -10.85 -4.47
CA PHE A 27 -10.31 -11.49 -5.62
C PHE A 27 -8.97 -12.19 -5.30
N GLY A 28 -8.80 -12.72 -4.09
CA GLY A 28 -7.56 -13.40 -3.69
C GLY A 28 -6.49 -12.50 -3.07
N CYS A 29 -6.73 -11.20 -2.92
CA CYS A 29 -5.86 -10.26 -2.21
C CYS A 29 -6.63 -9.51 -1.09
N TYR A 30 -5.89 -8.72 -0.31
CA TYR A 30 -6.45 -7.82 0.70
C TYR A 30 -6.35 -6.39 0.19
N CYS A 31 -7.46 -5.80 -0.26
CA CYS A 31 -7.47 -4.38 -0.63
C CYS A 31 -7.32 -3.51 0.62
N LEU A 32 -6.37 -2.59 0.56
CA LEU A 32 -6.03 -1.65 1.61
C LEU A 32 -6.75 -0.32 1.37
N TYR A 33 -7.43 0.15 2.40
CA TYR A 33 -8.11 1.43 2.42
C TYR A 33 -7.52 2.29 3.54
N CYS A 34 -7.37 3.58 3.30
CA CYS A 34 -7.03 4.59 4.30
C CYS A 34 -8.00 5.77 4.10
N ASP A 35 -8.65 6.25 5.16
CA ASP A 35 -9.68 7.30 5.10
C ASP A 35 -10.79 7.03 4.05
N ASN A 36 -11.21 5.76 3.95
CA ASN A 36 -12.15 5.24 2.95
C ASN A 36 -11.68 5.35 1.48
N GLN A 37 -10.42 5.70 1.23
CA GLN A 37 -9.81 5.69 -0.10
C GLN A 37 -9.08 4.38 -0.34
N ALA A 38 -9.28 3.78 -1.51
CA ALA A 38 -8.54 2.59 -1.91
C ALA A 38 -7.09 2.98 -2.26
N VAL A 39 -6.17 2.77 -1.33
CA VAL A 39 -4.76 3.18 -1.48
C VAL A 39 -3.89 2.08 -2.07
N GLY A 40 -4.28 0.81 -1.95
CA GLY A 40 -3.45 -0.30 -2.40
C GLY A 40 -4.05 -1.67 -2.11
N TRP A 41 -3.18 -2.69 -2.10
CA TRP A 41 -3.51 -4.03 -1.64
C TRP A 41 -2.29 -4.80 -1.14
N ILE A 42 -2.54 -5.86 -0.39
CA ILE A 42 -1.53 -6.78 0.14
C ILE A 42 -1.73 -8.15 -0.52
N TYR A 43 -0.64 -8.67 -1.08
CA TYR A 43 -0.56 -9.99 -1.71
C TYR A 43 0.90 -10.40 -1.90
N ASP A 44 1.21 -11.69 -1.73
CA ASP A 44 2.56 -12.27 -1.88
C ASP A 44 3.63 -11.58 -1.02
N SER A 45 3.30 -11.35 0.24
CA SER A 45 4.11 -10.66 1.26
C SER A 45 4.47 -9.20 0.91
N VAL A 46 3.93 -8.63 -0.16
CA VAL A 46 4.18 -7.24 -0.55
C VAL A 46 2.94 -6.37 -0.37
N MET A 47 3.17 -5.09 -0.10
CA MET A 47 2.14 -4.06 -0.20
C MET A 47 2.30 -3.34 -1.54
N SER A 48 1.28 -3.44 -2.39
CA SER A 48 1.18 -2.64 -3.61
C SER A 48 0.43 -1.35 -3.30
N LEU A 49 1.12 -0.22 -3.32
CA LEU A 49 0.54 1.10 -3.10
C LEU A 49 0.31 1.81 -4.44
N ARG A 50 -0.77 2.57 -4.59
CA ARG A 50 -1.02 3.33 -5.82
C ARG A 50 0.08 4.36 -6.07
N GLU A 51 0.60 4.41 -7.29
CA GLU A 51 1.52 5.47 -7.71
C GLU A 51 0.74 6.79 -7.86
N VAL A 52 1.17 7.81 -7.13
CA VAL A 52 0.55 9.14 -7.05
C VAL A 52 1.56 10.29 -7.11
N GLY A 53 2.83 9.99 -7.34
CA GLY A 53 3.92 10.97 -7.47
C GLY A 53 4.67 11.27 -6.18
N LEU A 54 4.70 10.36 -5.20
CA LEU A 54 5.49 10.56 -3.97
C LEU A 54 6.99 10.54 -4.29
N ASP A 55 7.75 11.56 -3.90
CA ASP A 55 9.17 11.74 -4.29
C ASP A 55 10.18 11.37 -3.19
N TYR A 56 9.72 11.16 -1.96
CA TYR A 56 10.57 10.86 -0.79
C TYR A 56 10.77 9.35 -0.53
N LEU A 57 10.19 8.48 -1.34
CA LEU A 57 10.33 7.03 -1.16
C LEU A 57 11.75 6.58 -1.54
N PRO A 58 12.28 5.53 -0.88
CA PRO A 58 13.57 4.95 -1.24
C PRO A 58 13.72 4.59 -2.73
N ASP A 59 14.93 4.76 -3.27
CA ASP A 59 15.25 4.52 -4.69
C ASP A 59 15.18 3.05 -5.11
N ASP A 60 15.26 2.13 -4.15
CA ASP A 60 15.16 0.69 -4.35
C ASP A 60 13.71 0.18 -4.46
N ILE A 61 12.72 1.02 -4.15
CA ILE A 61 11.31 0.70 -4.40
C ILE A 61 11.05 0.75 -5.90
N LYS A 62 10.56 -0.37 -6.43
CA LYS A 62 10.21 -0.47 -7.84
C LYS A 62 9.00 0.41 -8.14
N ARG A 63 9.24 1.46 -8.92
CA ARG A 63 8.21 2.35 -9.47
C ARG A 63 7.76 1.89 -10.85
N PRO A 64 6.46 2.05 -11.17
CA PRO A 64 5.98 1.80 -12.51
C PRO A 64 6.49 2.88 -13.47
N GLY A 65 6.78 2.49 -14.71
CA GLY A 65 7.01 3.43 -15.81
C GLY A 65 5.72 4.12 -16.22
N LYS A 66 5.83 5.25 -16.93
CA LYS A 66 4.66 6.03 -17.40
C LYS A 66 3.73 5.24 -18.34
N ASP A 67 4.30 4.29 -19.08
CA ASP A 67 3.57 3.47 -20.05
C ASP A 67 3.09 2.13 -19.45
N ASP A 68 3.41 1.86 -18.19
CA ASP A 68 2.98 0.63 -17.53
C ASP A 68 1.47 0.67 -17.28
N LYS A 69 0.80 -0.43 -17.59
CA LYS A 69 -0.64 -0.59 -17.34
C LYS A 69 -0.97 -0.59 -15.85
N ILE A 70 -0.02 -1.02 -15.03
CA ILE A 70 -0.15 -1.11 -13.58
C ILE A 70 0.64 0.05 -12.99
N GLN A 71 -0.06 0.98 -12.35
CA GLN A 71 0.51 2.17 -11.72
C GLN A 71 0.55 1.97 -10.20
N GLU A 72 1.38 1.02 -9.76
CA GLU A 72 1.58 0.69 -8.34
C GLU A 72 3.06 0.55 -7.99
N LEU A 73 3.37 1.02 -6.79
CA LEU A 73 4.62 0.86 -6.07
C LEU A 73 4.59 -0.48 -5.34
N VAL A 74 5.57 -1.34 -5.59
CA VAL A 74 5.67 -2.64 -4.88
C VAL A 74 6.61 -2.48 -3.70
N ILE A 75 6.06 -2.55 -2.48
CA ILE A 75 6.78 -2.38 -1.22
C ILE A 75 7.00 -3.77 -0.58
N PRO A 76 8.25 -4.24 -0.49
CA PRO A 76 8.59 -5.49 0.22
C PRO A 76 8.31 -5.42 1.72
N LEU A 77 8.05 -6.57 2.33
CA LEU A 77 7.83 -6.69 3.79
C LEU A 77 8.99 -6.13 4.62
N ASP A 78 10.22 -6.10 4.07
CA ASP A 78 11.40 -5.51 4.72
C ASP A 78 11.20 -4.04 5.14
N TYR A 79 10.27 -3.32 4.48
CA TYR A 79 9.92 -1.93 4.82
C TYR A 79 8.70 -1.79 5.73
N VAL A 80 8.15 -2.88 6.28
CA VAL A 80 6.95 -2.80 7.12
C VAL A 80 7.13 -1.90 8.34
N LYS A 81 8.37 -1.76 8.85
CA LYS A 81 8.71 -0.86 9.97
C LYS A 81 9.38 0.43 9.53
N ALA A 82 9.33 0.78 8.25
CA ALA A 82 9.95 1.99 7.76
C ALA A 82 9.15 3.23 8.19
N ASP A 83 9.84 4.24 8.75
CA ASP A 83 9.20 5.45 9.29
C ASP A 83 8.39 6.22 8.23
N TRP A 84 8.75 6.09 6.95
CA TRP A 84 8.05 6.75 5.85
C TRP A 84 6.77 6.03 5.43
N LEU A 85 6.56 4.77 5.80
CA LEU A 85 5.45 3.94 5.31
C LEU A 85 4.07 4.48 5.72
N PRO A 86 3.79 4.80 7.00
CA PRO A 86 2.51 5.38 7.37
C PRO A 86 2.24 6.69 6.63
N LYS A 87 3.27 7.54 6.50
CA LYS A 87 3.17 8.79 5.76
C LYS A 87 2.84 8.56 4.27
N ALA A 88 3.47 7.57 3.64
CA ALA A 88 3.18 7.22 2.24
C ALA A 88 1.75 6.74 2.04
N VAL A 89 1.23 5.94 2.97
CA VAL A 89 -0.16 5.47 2.93
C VAL A 89 -1.14 6.64 3.07
N GLN A 90 -0.91 7.53 4.04
CA GLN A 90 -1.76 8.70 4.27
C GLN A 90 -1.70 9.69 3.09
N ASP A 91 -0.51 10.07 2.63
CA ASP A 91 -0.34 10.98 1.49
C ASP A 91 -1.00 10.41 0.23
N THR A 92 -0.92 9.08 0.03
CA THR A 92 -1.63 8.40 -1.07
C THR A 92 -3.14 8.54 -0.95
N ALA A 93 -3.70 8.38 0.26
CA ALA A 93 -5.12 8.57 0.50
C ALA A 93 -5.57 9.99 0.19
N ASP A 94 -4.82 10.99 0.68
CA ASP A 94 -5.12 12.40 0.50
C ASP A 94 -5.06 12.83 -0.97
N ILE A 95 -4.03 12.42 -1.70
CA ILE A 95 -3.91 12.71 -3.13
C ILE A 95 -5.03 12.04 -3.91
N ARG A 96 -5.34 10.77 -3.63
CA ARG A 96 -6.45 10.07 -4.31
C ARG A 96 -7.80 10.71 -4.04
N LYS A 97 -8.02 11.17 -2.81
CA LYS A 97 -9.23 11.90 -2.43
C LYS A 97 -9.34 13.24 -3.16
N ALA A 98 -8.23 13.94 -3.38
CA ALA A 98 -8.20 15.19 -4.14
C ALA A 98 -8.42 14.99 -5.66
N GLN A 99 -8.17 13.79 -6.17
CA GLN A 99 -8.39 13.41 -7.58
C GLN A 99 -9.78 12.81 -7.85
N ALA A 100 -10.55 12.48 -6.80
CA ALA A 100 -11.88 11.88 -6.88
C ALA A 100 -12.99 12.94 -6.96
#